data_AF-A0AAW1H151-F1
#
_entry.id   AF-A0AAW1H151-F1
#
_cell.length_a   1.000
_cell.length_b   1.000
_cell.length_c   1.000
_cell.angle_alpha   90.00
_cell.angle_beta   90.00
_cell.angle_gamma   90.00
#
_symmetry.space_group_name_H-M   'P 1'
#
loop_
_entity.id
_entity.type
_entity.pdbx_description
1 polymer ?
#
loop_
_entity_poly.entity_id
_entity_poly.type
_entity_poly.pdbx_seq_one_letter_code
_entity_poly.pdbx_strand_id
1 'polypeptide(L)'
;MDTNEPDLLKEEMLQFIESELKVKVALKGIRKIGDKIYWVELGSIDEKLKIMRNKSKLKNRRGGRIYINDDMTKQQREIQGIIRKIAREEVSKGKTVKAE
;
A
#
# COMPACT_ATOMS: atom_id res chain seq x y z
N MET A 1 -1.81 29.65 16.33
CA MET A 1 -1.07 29.56 15.04
C MET A 1 -1.14 28.11 14.66
N ASP A 2 -2.23 27.72 13.98
CA ASP A 2 -2.68 26.33 13.88
C ASP A 2 -2.64 25.85 12.43
N THR A 3 -1.47 25.96 11.79
CA THR A 3 -1.36 25.84 10.33
C THR A 3 -0.58 24.61 9.85
N ASN A 4 -0.20 23.63 10.69
CA ASN A 4 0.74 22.59 10.21
C ASN A 4 0.47 21.12 10.58
N GLU A 5 -0.68 20.77 11.14
CA GLU A 5 -0.98 19.35 11.43
C GLU A 5 -0.94 18.42 10.18
N PRO A 6 -1.51 18.78 9.01
CA PRO A 6 -1.56 17.84 7.90
C PRO A 6 -0.22 17.70 7.15
N ASP A 7 0.59 18.76 7.10
CA ASP A 7 1.85 18.73 6.34
C ASP A 7 2.97 18.00 7.10
N LEU A 8 3.03 18.17 8.43
CA LEU A 8 3.92 17.37 9.29
C LEU A 8 3.60 15.87 9.18
N LEU A 9 2.31 15.50 9.20
CA LEU A 9 1.88 14.11 9.05
C LEU A 9 2.25 13.53 7.67
N LYS A 10 2.22 14.35 6.61
CA LYS A 10 2.65 13.91 5.28
C LYS A 10 4.14 13.59 5.27
N GLU A 11 4.97 14.47 5.82
CA GLU A 11 6.42 14.27 5.88
C GLU A 11 6.78 13.03 6.72
N GLU A 12 6.18 12.88 7.90
CA GLU A 12 6.39 11.70 8.75
C GLU A 12 6.03 10.40 8.03
N MET A 13 4.88 10.38 7.32
CA MET A 13 4.45 9.20 6.59
C MET A 13 5.35 8.90 5.37
N LEU A 14 5.83 9.93 4.68
CA LEU A 14 6.78 9.78 3.59
C LEU A 14 8.11 9.18 4.09
N GLN A 15 8.65 9.71 5.18
CA GLN A 15 9.86 9.17 5.80
C GLN A 15 9.66 7.73 6.28
N PHE A 16 8.49 7.41 6.84
CA PHE A 16 8.14 6.05 7.23
C PHE A 16 8.11 5.10 6.01
N ILE A 17 7.45 5.49 4.92
CA ILE A 17 7.37 4.69 3.70
C ILE A 17 8.76 4.51 3.09
N GLU A 18 9.58 5.56 3.03
CA GLU A 18 10.92 5.50 2.47
C GLU A 18 11.85 4.62 3.32
N SER A 19 11.84 4.76 4.65
CA SER A 19 12.70 3.98 5.54
C SER A 19 12.32 2.49 5.59
N GLU A 20 11.03 2.19 5.73
CA GLU A 20 10.57 0.81 5.96
C GLU A 20 10.32 0.05 4.65
N LEU A 21 9.76 0.70 3.63
CA LEU A 21 9.45 0.05 2.35
C LEU A 21 10.58 0.25 1.32
N LYS A 22 11.47 1.23 1.50
CA LYS A 22 12.51 1.63 0.53
C LYS A 22 11.90 2.03 -0.82
N VAL A 23 10.80 2.77 -0.78
CA VAL A 23 10.07 3.26 -1.95
C VAL A 23 9.84 4.76 -1.81
N LYS A 24 10.08 5.51 -2.88
CA LYS A 24 9.66 6.92 -2.99
C LYS A 24 8.28 7.00 -3.60
N VAL A 25 7.38 7.72 -2.95
CA VAL A 25 5.99 7.94 -3.36
C VAL A 25 5.59 9.39 -3.13
N ALA A 26 4.61 9.89 -3.87
CA ALA A 26 3.93 11.14 -3.59
C ALA A 26 2.60 10.87 -2.85
N LEU A 27 2.36 11.63 -1.78
CA LEU A 27 1.08 11.62 -1.08
C LEU A 27 0.26 12.84 -1.52
N LYS A 28 -1.00 12.62 -1.90
CA LYS A 28 -1.98 13.70 -2.09
C LYS A 28 -2.52 14.18 -0.75
N GLY A 29 -2.83 13.24 0.13
CA GLY A 29 -3.48 13.52 1.40
C GLY A 29 -3.19 12.45 2.43
N ILE A 30 -3.26 12.84 3.70
CA ILE A 30 -3.22 11.94 4.83
C ILE A 30 -4.28 12.38 5.84
N ARG A 31 -4.94 11.41 6.47
CA ARG A 31 -5.88 11.66 7.55
C ARG A 31 -5.70 10.61 8.63
N LYS A 32 -5.57 11.06 9.88
CA LYS A 32 -5.64 10.17 11.04
C LYS A 32 -7.11 9.82 11.30
N ILE A 33 -7.44 8.53 11.31
CA ILE A 33 -8.82 8.03 11.54
C ILE A 33 -8.96 7.28 12.86
N GLY A 34 -7.86 7.06 13.57
CA GLY A 34 -7.81 6.51 14.92
C GLY A 34 -6.41 6.64 15.50
N ASP A 35 -6.19 6.20 16.74
CA ASP A 35 -4.92 6.41 17.44
C ASP A 35 -3.67 5.94 16.68
N LYS A 36 -3.80 4.83 15.95
CA LYS A 36 -2.71 4.21 15.16
C LYS A 36 -3.17 3.83 13.75
N ILE A 37 -4.23 4.46 13.25
CA ILE A 37 -4.81 4.16 11.95
C ILE A 37 -4.82 5.42 11.10
N TYR A 38 -4.18 5.33 9.94
CA TYR A 38 -4.04 6.43 8.99
C TYR A 38 -4.66 6.03 7.65
N TRP A 39 -5.41 6.96 7.07
CA TRP A 39 -5.86 6.91 5.70
C TRP A 39 -4.88 7.72 4.85
N VAL A 40 -4.35 7.10 3.80
CA VAL A 40 -3.34 7.71 2.93
C VAL A 40 -3.85 7.72 1.50
N GLU A 41 -3.88 8.90 0.90
CA GLU A 41 -4.23 9.10 -0.50
C GLU A 41 -2.98 9.34 -1.32
N LEU A 42 -2.78 8.51 -2.35
CA LEU A 42 -1.56 8.49 -3.17
C LEU A 42 -1.75 9.32 -4.45
N GLY A 43 -0.64 9.82 -4.99
CA GLY A 43 -0.61 10.56 -6.25
C GLY A 43 -1.17 9.77 -7.42
N SER A 44 -0.83 8.48 -7.47
CA SER A 44 -1.17 7.56 -8.56
C SER A 44 -1.43 6.12 -8.11
N ILE A 45 -2.08 5.34 -8.98
CA ILE A 45 -2.22 3.89 -8.82
C ILE A 45 -0.86 3.19 -8.79
N ASP A 46 0.11 3.66 -9.56
CA ASP A 46 1.45 3.05 -9.62
C ASP A 46 2.17 3.13 -8.27
N GLU A 47 2.02 4.23 -7.55
CA GLU A 47 2.56 4.39 -6.20
C GLU A 47 1.89 3.44 -5.21
N LYS A 48 0.57 3.27 -5.35
CA LYS A 48 -0.20 2.31 -4.56
C LYS A 48 0.30 0.89 -4.78
N LEU A 49 0.52 0.51 -6.04
CA LEU A 49 1.09 -0.78 -6.40
C LEU A 49 2.50 -0.96 -5.84
N LYS A 50 3.37 0.05 -5.91
CA LYS A 50 4.73 -0.01 -5.33
C LYS A 50 4.69 -0.25 -3.82
N ILE A 51 3.83 0.45 -3.08
CA ILE A 51 3.65 0.24 -1.62
C ILE A 51 3.13 -1.17 -1.36
N MET A 52 2.09 -1.59 -2.08
CA MET A 52 1.43 -2.89 -1.88
C MET A 52 2.36 -4.07 -2.17
N ARG A 53 3.24 -3.95 -3.18
CA ARG A 53 4.28 -4.95 -3.49
C ARG A 53 5.33 -5.05 -2.39
N ASN A 54 5.68 -3.93 -1.75
CA ASN A 54 6.74 -3.86 -0.76
C ASN A 54 6.24 -4.06 0.69
N LYS A 55 4.93 -4.06 0.94
CA LYS A 55 4.35 -4.19 2.29
C LYS A 55 4.76 -5.47 3.03
N SER A 56 5.19 -6.49 2.30
CA SER A 56 5.75 -7.72 2.90
C SER A 56 6.99 -7.44 3.76
N LYS A 57 7.75 -6.39 3.47
CA LYS A 57 8.90 -5.93 4.28
C LYS A 57 8.48 -5.55 5.70
N LEU A 58 7.26 -5.04 5.88
CA LEU A 58 6.70 -4.69 7.18
C LEU A 58 6.33 -5.91 8.03
N LYS A 59 6.22 -7.11 7.44
CA LYS A 59 5.82 -8.32 8.18
C LYS A 59 6.83 -8.73 9.25
N ASN A 60 8.10 -8.43 9.04
CA ASN A 60 9.20 -8.86 9.90
C ASN A 60 9.74 -7.73 10.80
N ARG A 61 9.03 -6.61 10.89
CA ARG A 61 9.44 -5.47 11.73
C ARG A 61 9.45 -5.87 13.21
N ARG A 62 10.60 -5.76 13.87
CA ARG A 62 10.71 -5.92 15.33
C ARG A 62 10.07 -4.70 16.01
N GLY A 63 9.14 -4.92 16.95
CA GLY A 63 8.51 -3.85 17.72
C GLY A 63 7.05 -3.55 17.37
N GLY A 64 6.44 -4.26 16.43
CA GLY A 64 5.00 -4.17 16.17
C GLY A 64 4.62 -4.49 14.72
N ARG A 65 3.46 -5.10 14.54
CA ARG A 65 2.97 -5.52 13.23
C ARG A 65 2.20 -4.37 12.58
N ILE A 66 2.72 -3.85 11.48
CA ILE A 66 2.07 -2.81 10.69
C ILE A 66 1.33 -3.46 9.53
N TYR A 67 0.07 -3.09 9.36
CA TYR A 67 -0.79 -3.58 8.28
C TYR A 67 -1.09 -2.46 7.31
N ILE A 68 -0.89 -2.73 6.02
CA ILE A 68 -1.33 -1.85 4.92
C ILE A 68 -2.40 -2.60 4.14
N ASN A 69 -3.62 -2.07 4.21
CA ASN A 69 -4.77 -2.56 3.49
C ASN A 69 -5.06 -1.65 2.31
N ASP A 70 -5.46 -2.28 1.21
CA ASP A 70 -5.90 -1.58 0.01
C ASP A 70 -7.38 -1.24 0.17
N ASP A 71 -7.70 0.06 0.21
CA ASP A 71 -9.07 0.51 0.00
C ASP A 71 -9.41 0.37 -1.49
N MET A 72 -10.02 -0.76 -1.82
CA MET A 72 -10.50 -1.10 -3.15
C MET A 72 -12.02 -1.01 -3.19
N THR A 73 -12.54 -0.42 -4.25
CA THR A 73 -13.97 -0.58 -4.57
C THR A 73 -14.29 -2.04 -4.90
N LYS A 74 -15.58 -2.42 -4.78
CA LYS A 74 -16.04 -3.78 -5.08
C LYS A 74 -15.63 -4.24 -6.48
N GLN A 75 -15.76 -3.36 -7.48
CA GLN A 75 -15.37 -3.62 -8.86
C GLN A 75 -13.87 -3.87 -9.01
N GLN A 76 -13.02 -3.06 -8.36
CA GLN A 76 -11.58 -3.24 -8.41
C GLN A 76 -11.17 -4.57 -7.77
N ARG A 77 -11.84 -4.97 -6.68
CA ARG A 77 -11.61 -6.24 -6.00
C ARG A 77 -11.97 -7.45 -6.87
N GLU A 78 -13.07 -7.36 -7.61
CA GLU A 78 -13.48 -8.39 -8.59
C GLU A 78 -12.44 -8.52 -9.71
N ILE A 79 -11.96 -7.40 -10.27
CA ILE A 79 -10.91 -7.40 -11.29
C ILE A 79 -9.62 -8.07 -10.77
N GLN A 80 -9.16 -7.73 -9.56
CA GLN A 80 -8.03 -8.43 -8.94
C GLN A 80 -8.29 -9.93 -8.76
N GLY A 81 -9.51 -10.31 -8.38
CA GLY A 81 -9.92 -11.71 -8.26
C GLY A 81 -9.81 -12.47 -9.58
N ILE A 82 -10.27 -11.86 -10.68
CA ILE A 82 -10.17 -12.42 -12.04
C ILE A 82 -8.69 -12.57 -12.44
N ILE A 83 -7.87 -11.54 -12.25
CA ILE A 83 -6.42 -11.58 -12.56
C ILE A 83 -5.75 -12.74 -11.81
N ARG A 84 -6.04 -12.92 -10.51
CA ARG A 84 -5.50 -14.03 -9.71
C ARG A 84 -6.01 -15.40 -10.17
N LYS A 85 -7.23 -15.48 -10.71
CA LYS A 85 -7.78 -16.73 -11.25
C LYS A 85 -7.05 -17.10 -12.55
N ILE A 86 -6.91 -16.16 -13.47
CA ILE A 86 -6.18 -16.35 -14.73
C ILE A 86 -4.72 -16.74 -14.45
N ALA A 87 -4.06 -16.05 -13.52
CA ALA A 87 -2.67 -16.38 -13.17
C ALA A 87 -2.54 -17.80 -12.59
N ARG A 88 -3.50 -18.25 -11.76
CA ARG A 88 -3.54 -19.64 -11.25
C ARG A 88 -3.77 -20.66 -12.37
N GLU A 89 -4.66 -20.36 -13.31
CA GLU A 89 -4.90 -21.23 -14.47
C GLU A 89 -3.66 -21.34 -15.35
N GLU A 90 -2.96 -20.25 -15.62
CA GLU A 90 -1.73 -20.25 -16.41
C GLU A 90 -0.56 -20.97 -15.67
N VAL A 91 -0.46 -20.85 -14.34
CA VAL A 91 0.47 -21.68 -13.54
C VAL A 91 0.13 -23.16 -13.65
N SER A 92 -1.16 -23.52 -13.60
CA SER A 92 -1.59 -24.92 -13.71
C SER A 92 -1.27 -25.54 -15.09
N LYS A 93 -1.13 -24.69 -16.12
CA LYS A 93 -0.69 -25.08 -17.48
C LYS A 93 0.83 -25.13 -17.64
N GLY A 94 1.58 -25.04 -16.54
CA GLY A 94 3.04 -25.12 -16.55
C GLY A 94 3.77 -23.84 -16.97
N LYS A 95 3.06 -22.70 -17.11
CA LYS A 95 3.69 -21.42 -17.39
C LYS A 95 4.10 -20.72 -16.10
N THR A 96 5.29 -20.14 -16.10
CA THR A 96 5.77 -19.34 -14.96
C THR A 96 5.12 -17.96 -14.99
N VAL A 97 4.12 -17.76 -14.14
CA VAL A 97 3.43 -16.48 -13.97
C VAL A 97 3.64 -16.00 -12.55
N LYS A 98 4.17 -14.78 -12.37
CA LYS A 98 4.13 -14.09 -11.07
C LYS A 98 2.72 -13.52 -10.89
N ALA A 99 1.88 -14.23 -10.15
CA ALA A 99 0.63 -13.67 -9.64
C ALA A 99 0.96 -12.71 -8.49
N GLU A 100 0.69 -11.42 -8.67
CA GLU A 100 0.75 -10.41 -7.62
C GLU A 100 -0.63 -10.15 -6.97
#